data_AF-A0A7G9L8E1-F1
#
_entry.id   AF-A0A7G9L8E1-F1
#
_cell.length_a   1.000
_cell.length_b   1.000
_cell.length_c   1.000
_cell.angle_alpha   90.00
_cell.angle_beta   90.00
_cell.angle_gamma   90.00
#
_symmetry.space_group_name_H-M   'P 1'
#
loop_
_entity.id
_entity.type
_entity.pdbx_description
1 polymer ?
#
loop_
_entity_poly.entity_id
_entity_poly.type
_entity_poly.pdbx_seq_one_letter_code
_entity_poly.pdbx_strand_id
1 'polypeptide(L)'
;MESFEYTSVHQYLDCVLQNNPNASLNQIKEAKKAYRKLYYSYYRKQKRKNRKEFTLGFYNQQLDEIDEKRGKLSVSKFLYHVINKELVSETQPIYMVEEIAEIHLELMHLIAMVEEFLDETESDEITSILERLEKFEISFSQILKS
;
A
#
# COMPACT_ATOMS: atom_id res chain seq x y z
N MET A 1 3.72 -21.46 -3.60
CA MET A 1 3.77 -20.11 -3.00
C MET A 1 5.00 -20.08 -2.11
N GLU A 2 5.97 -19.20 -2.38
CA GLU A 2 7.09 -18.99 -1.46
C GLU A 2 6.51 -18.52 -0.13
N SER A 3 6.68 -19.29 0.94
CA SER A 3 6.30 -18.88 2.30
C SER A 3 7.28 -17.84 2.80
N PHE A 4 6.79 -16.85 3.54
CA PHE A 4 7.68 -15.91 4.24
C PHE A 4 8.56 -16.70 5.23
N GLU A 5 9.84 -16.36 5.30
CA GLU A 5 10.86 -17.11 6.04
C GLU A 5 10.62 -17.15 7.57
N TYR A 6 9.83 -16.21 8.08
CA TYR A 6 9.55 -16.06 9.52
C TYR A 6 8.04 -16.09 9.78
N THR A 7 7.60 -16.87 10.77
CA THR A 7 6.18 -16.96 11.14
C THR A 7 5.75 -15.78 12.02
N SER A 8 6.68 -15.19 12.77
CA SER A 8 6.43 -14.07 13.67
C SER A 8 7.68 -13.20 13.88
N VAL A 9 7.47 -11.99 14.41
CA VAL A 9 8.55 -11.08 14.84
C VAL A 9 9.46 -11.76 15.86
N HIS A 10 8.88 -12.54 16.78
CA HIS A 10 9.63 -13.23 17.83
C HIS A 10 10.59 -14.26 17.25
N GLN A 11 10.12 -15.08 16.30
CA GLN A 11 10.98 -16.05 15.61
C GLN A 11 12.15 -15.37 14.88
N TYR A 12 11.91 -14.22 14.25
CA TYR A 12 12.98 -13.44 13.62
C TYR A 12 14.00 -12.91 14.64
N LEU A 13 13.51 -12.39 15.77
CA LEU A 13 14.39 -11.90 16.84
C LEU A 13 15.21 -13.02 17.46
N ASP A 14 14.61 -14.21 17.67
CA ASP A 14 15.29 -15.38 18.21
C ASP A 14 16.42 -15.84 17.27
N CYS A 15 16.23 -15.79 15.95
CA CYS A 15 17.27 -16.12 14.97
C CYS A 15 18.38 -15.06 14.88
N VAL A 16 18.02 -13.77 14.86
CA VAL A 16 18.99 -12.67 14.65
C VAL A 16 19.78 -12.36 15.93
N LEU A 17 19.16 -12.52 17.09
CA LEU A 17 19.76 -12.23 18.40
C LEU A 17 20.27 -13.49 19.13
N GLN A 18 20.25 -14.66 18.47
CA GLN A 18 20.70 -15.94 19.05
C GLN A 18 22.11 -15.87 19.65
N ASN A 19 23.00 -15.06 19.05
CA ASN A 19 24.39 -14.90 19.46
C ASN A 19 24.61 -13.75 20.46
N ASN A 20 23.56 -12.98 20.79
CA ASN A 20 23.63 -11.79 21.64
C ASN A 20 22.57 -11.86 22.76
N PRO A 21 22.78 -12.66 23.81
CA PRO A 21 21.79 -12.85 24.89
C PRO A 21 21.55 -11.58 25.72
N ASN A 22 22.48 -10.62 25.71
CA ASN A 22 22.35 -9.30 26.34
C ASN A 22 22.18 -8.19 25.29
N ALA A 23 21.38 -8.42 24.25
CA ALA A 23 21.09 -7.41 23.24
C ALA A 23 20.52 -6.14 23.91
N SER A 24 21.05 -4.98 23.54
CA SER A 24 20.54 -3.70 24.02
C SER A 24 19.11 -3.46 23.51
N LEU A 25 18.28 -2.74 24.26
CA LEU A 25 16.93 -2.35 23.85
C LEU A 25 16.92 -1.70 22.45
N ASN A 26 17.96 -0.92 22.12
CA ASN A 26 18.10 -0.30 20.81
C ASN A 26 18.33 -1.32 19.69
N GLN A 27 19.12 -2.36 19.94
CA GLN A 27 19.35 -3.44 18.97
C GLN A 27 18.08 -4.27 18.72
N ILE A 28 17.28 -4.49 19.77
CA ILE A 28 15.98 -5.14 19.65
C ILE A 28 15.01 -4.28 18.82
N LYS A 29 14.99 -2.96 19.04
CA LYS A 29 14.18 -2.01 18.24
C LYS A 29 14.59 -2.01 16.77
N GLU A 30 15.87 -1.93 16.48
CA GLU A 30 16.40 -1.98 15.11
C GLU A 30 16.06 -3.31 14.41
N ALA A 31 16.21 -4.44 15.11
CA ALA A 31 15.86 -5.75 14.58
C ALA A 31 14.35 -5.85 14.28
N LYS A 32 13.48 -5.33 15.16
CA LYS A 32 12.03 -5.25 14.89
C LYS A 32 11.72 -4.37 13.67
N LYS A 33 12.41 -3.24 13.49
CA LYS A 33 12.27 -2.36 12.31
C LYS A 33 12.70 -3.09 11.03
N ALA A 34 13.79 -3.84 11.08
CA ALA A 34 14.27 -4.67 9.97
C ALA A 34 13.28 -5.77 9.59
N TYR A 35 12.72 -6.48 10.57
CA TYR A 35 11.66 -7.46 10.34
C TYR A 35 10.46 -6.85 9.62
N ARG A 36 9.98 -5.69 10.09
CA ARG A 36 8.82 -5.01 9.46
C ARG A 36 9.10 -4.66 8.00
N LYS A 37 10.30 -4.18 7.67
CA LYS A 37 10.70 -3.92 6.27
C LYS A 37 10.65 -5.18 5.41
N LEU A 38 11.20 -6.30 5.90
CA LEU A 38 11.19 -7.60 5.23
C LEU A 38 9.76 -8.10 5.01
N TYR A 39 8.94 -8.08 6.06
CA TYR A 39 7.55 -8.50 6.03
C TYR A 39 6.72 -7.68 5.04
N TYR A 40 6.80 -6.35 5.10
CA TYR A 40 6.04 -5.47 4.19
C TYR A 40 6.48 -5.61 2.73
N SER A 41 7.77 -5.83 2.47
CA SER A 41 8.26 -6.12 1.12
C SER A 41 7.64 -7.40 0.57
N TYR A 42 7.65 -8.47 1.36
CA TYR A 42 7.01 -9.75 1.01
C TYR A 42 5.49 -9.59 0.82
N TYR A 43 4.81 -8.92 1.74
CA TYR A 43 3.37 -8.63 1.67
C TYR A 43 3.01 -7.87 0.39
N ARG A 44 3.76 -6.81 0.03
CA ARG A 44 3.53 -6.05 -1.22
C ARG A 44 3.77 -6.91 -2.46
N LYS A 45 4.79 -7.77 -2.46
CA LYS A 45 5.04 -8.73 -3.57
C LYS A 45 3.88 -9.71 -3.71
N GLN A 46 3.38 -10.28 -2.63
CA GLN A 46 2.22 -11.19 -2.66
C GLN A 46 0.96 -10.46 -3.14
N LYS A 47 0.71 -9.24 -2.66
CA LYS A 47 -0.41 -8.40 -3.11
C LYS A 47 -0.33 -8.10 -4.61
N ARG A 48 0.87 -7.91 -5.18
CA ARG A 48 1.08 -7.76 -6.64
C ARG A 48 0.78 -9.06 -7.40
N LYS A 49 1.26 -10.21 -6.91
CA LYS A 49 0.97 -11.53 -7.52
C LYS A 49 -0.54 -11.81 -7.60
N ASN A 50 -1.30 -11.33 -6.62
CA ASN A 50 -2.75 -11.50 -6.58
C ASN A 50 -3.54 -10.38 -7.29
N ARG A 51 -2.88 -9.32 -7.77
CA ARG A 51 -3.57 -8.28 -8.55
C ARG A 51 -3.88 -8.84 -9.94
N LYS A 52 -5.10 -8.59 -10.40
CA LYS A 52 -5.49 -8.87 -11.77
C LYS A 52 -4.74 -7.90 -12.67
N GLU A 53 -3.80 -8.42 -13.46
CA GLU A 53 -3.10 -7.66 -14.48
C GLU A 53 -3.76 -7.92 -15.83
N PHE A 54 -3.98 -6.86 -16.59
CA PHE A 54 -4.53 -6.93 -17.95
C PHE A 54 -3.44 -6.47 -18.91
N THR A 55 -3.10 -7.32 -19.88
CA THR A 55 -2.18 -6.95 -20.95
C THR A 55 -3.01 -6.49 -22.14
N LEU A 56 -2.76 -5.25 -22.59
CA LEU A 56 -3.41 -4.65 -23.75
C LEU A 56 -2.38 -4.47 -24.85
N GLY A 57 -2.66 -5.00 -26.04
CA GLY A 57 -1.84 -4.78 -27.23
C GLY A 57 -2.40 -3.61 -28.04
N PHE A 58 -1.53 -2.69 -28.44
CA PHE A 58 -1.87 -1.55 -29.28
C PHE A 58 -1.02 -1.56 -30.55
N TYR A 59 -1.60 -1.16 -31.67
CA TYR A 59 -0.85 -0.87 -32.88
C TYR A 59 -0.11 0.46 -32.76
N ASN A 60 0.95 0.66 -33.54
CA ASN A 60 1.78 1.87 -33.46
C ASN A 60 0.96 3.17 -33.58
N GLN A 61 0.00 3.22 -34.52
CA GLN A 61 -0.88 4.38 -34.69
C GLN A 61 -1.73 4.68 -33.45
N GLN A 62 -2.16 3.65 -32.73
CA GLN A 62 -2.94 3.82 -31.51
C GLN A 62 -2.08 4.28 -30.33
N LEU A 63 -0.80 3.91 -30.30
CA LEU A 63 0.15 4.40 -29.31
C LEU A 63 0.41 5.90 -29.49
N ASP A 64 0.56 6.35 -30.74
CA ASP A 64 0.73 7.77 -31.07
C ASP A 64 -0.50 8.57 -30.59
N GLU A 65 -1.71 8.08 -30.86
CA GLU A 65 -2.94 8.72 -30.37
C GLU A 65 -3.05 8.74 -28.84
N ILE A 66 -2.63 7.67 -28.17
CA ILE A 66 -2.61 7.61 -26.70
C ILE A 66 -1.63 8.64 -26.15
N ASP A 67 -0.45 8.79 -26.76
CA ASP A 67 0.56 9.74 -26.32
C ASP A 67 0.10 11.19 -26.50
N GLU A 68 -0.62 11.50 -27.58
CA GLU A 68 -1.24 12.81 -27.77
C GLU A 68 -2.35 13.10 -26.75
N LYS A 69 -3.20 12.12 -26.46
CA LYS A 69 -4.38 12.29 -25.57
C LYS A 69 -4.06 12.19 -24.08
N ARG A 70 -2.93 11.57 -23.72
CA ARG A 70 -2.51 11.31 -22.33
C ARG A 70 -2.12 12.57 -21.55
N GLY A 71 -1.64 13.61 -22.24
CA GLY A 71 -1.17 14.84 -21.60
C GLY A 71 -0.05 14.57 -20.58
N LYS A 72 -0.29 14.91 -19.30
CA LYS A 72 0.70 14.75 -18.20
C LYS A 72 0.62 13.40 -17.47
N LEU A 73 -0.33 12.54 -17.81
CA LEU A 73 -0.54 11.27 -17.10
C LEU A 73 0.46 10.20 -17.55
N SER A 74 0.62 9.15 -16.75
CA SER A 74 1.28 7.92 -17.22
C SER A 74 0.31 7.12 -18.09
N VAL A 75 0.83 6.34 -19.05
CA VAL A 75 0.00 5.54 -19.97
C VAL A 75 -0.99 4.65 -19.22
N SER A 76 -0.53 3.99 -18.15
CA SER A 76 -1.38 3.15 -17.30
C SER A 76 -2.50 3.94 -16.61
N LYS A 77 -2.22 5.16 -16.13
CA LYS A 77 -3.24 6.01 -15.49
C LYS A 77 -4.26 6.51 -16.52
N PHE A 78 -3.79 6.91 -17.70
CA PHE A 78 -4.65 7.33 -18.80
C PHE A 78 -5.60 6.21 -19.24
N LEU A 79 -5.06 5.02 -19.52
CA LEU A 79 -5.87 3.86 -19.90
C LEU A 79 -6.88 3.47 -18.83
N TYR A 80 -6.48 3.50 -17.55
CA TYR A 80 -7.40 3.25 -16.45
C TYR A 80 -8.55 4.28 -16.44
N HIS A 81 -8.24 5.56 -16.60
CA HIS A 81 -9.25 6.62 -16.60
C HIS A 81 -10.22 6.53 -17.79
N VAL A 82 -9.71 6.24 -18.99
CA VAL A 82 -10.54 6.05 -20.19
C VAL A 82 -11.46 4.84 -20.05
N ILE A 83 -10.92 3.69 -19.63
CA ILE A 83 -11.71 2.47 -19.41
C ILE A 83 -12.73 2.70 -18.30
N ASN A 84 -12.34 3.33 -17.20
CA ASN A 84 -13.25 3.60 -16.09
C ASN A 84 -14.35 4.60 -16.51
N LYS A 85 -14.03 5.61 -17.32
CA LYS A 85 -15.02 6.55 -17.86
C LYS A 85 -16.06 5.84 -18.71
N GLU A 86 -15.64 4.98 -19.63
CA GLU A 86 -16.57 4.20 -20.46
C GLU A 86 -17.39 3.19 -19.65
N LEU A 87 -16.81 2.55 -18.64
CA LEU A 87 -17.54 1.63 -17.75
C LEU A 87 -18.54 2.36 -16.83
N VAL A 88 -18.21 3.57 -16.37
CA VAL A 88 -19.07 4.38 -15.48
C VAL A 88 -20.19 5.07 -16.26
N SER A 89 -20.01 5.33 -17.56
CA SER A 89 -21.06 5.91 -18.41
C SER A 89 -22.34 5.07 -18.52
N GLU A 90 -22.30 3.76 -18.24
CA GLU A 90 -23.50 2.91 -18.20
C GLU A 90 -24.14 2.78 -16.80
N THR A 91 -23.44 3.13 -15.72
CA THR A 91 -23.96 3.02 -14.35
C THR A 91 -23.40 4.12 -13.44
N GLN A 92 -24.19 5.17 -13.20
CA GLN A 92 -23.95 6.03 -12.03
C GLN A 92 -24.40 5.28 -10.76
N PRO A 93 -23.56 5.32 -9.71
CA PRO A 93 -23.84 6.30 -8.68
C PRO A 93 -22.68 7.28 -8.47
N ILE A 94 -23.10 8.51 -8.20
CA ILE A 94 -22.30 9.70 -7.95
C ILE A 94 -21.62 9.56 -6.59
N TYR A 95 -20.47 8.91 -6.54
CA TYR A 95 -19.42 9.37 -5.64
C TYR A 95 -18.20 9.61 -6.50
N MET A 96 -17.72 10.86 -6.47
CA MET A 96 -16.60 11.30 -7.26
C MET A 96 -15.39 10.45 -6.90
N VAL A 97 -15.06 9.49 -7.76
CA VAL A 97 -13.90 8.60 -7.62
C VAL A 97 -12.60 9.41 -7.46
N GLU A 98 -12.58 10.63 -8.00
CA GLU A 98 -11.51 11.60 -7.82
C GLU A 98 -11.44 12.15 -6.39
N GLU A 99 -12.56 12.53 -5.77
CA GLU A 99 -12.61 12.94 -4.35
C GLU A 99 -12.20 11.77 -3.44
N ILE A 100 -12.62 10.55 -3.75
CA ILE A 100 -12.21 9.36 -3.00
C ILE A 100 -10.72 9.06 -3.18
N ALA A 101 -10.17 9.28 -4.38
CA ALA A 101 -8.74 9.09 -4.64
C ALA A 101 -7.89 10.15 -3.94
N GLU A 102 -8.36 11.40 -3.87
CA GLU A 102 -7.72 12.47 -3.11
C GLU A 102 -7.75 12.19 -1.61
N ILE A 103 -8.91 11.78 -1.07
CA ILE A 103 -9.02 11.34 0.33
C ILE A 103 -8.07 10.17 0.62
N HIS A 104 -7.94 9.21 -0.31
CA HIS A 104 -7.03 8.09 -0.13
C HIS A 104 -5.55 8.52 -0.14
N LEU A 105 -5.19 9.49 -0.97
CA LEU A 105 -3.84 10.07 -1.01
C LEU A 105 -3.52 10.84 0.27
N GLU A 106 -4.46 11.63 0.78
CA GLU A 106 -4.33 12.32 2.07
C GLU A 106 -4.17 11.31 3.21
N LEU A 107 -4.91 10.20 3.20
CA LEU A 107 -4.77 9.11 4.16
C LEU A 107 -3.39 8.47 4.12
N MET A 108 -2.84 8.21 2.93
CA MET A 108 -1.47 7.70 2.81
C MET A 108 -0.44 8.71 3.33
N HIS A 109 -0.68 10.01 3.11
CA HIS A 109 0.20 11.06 3.63
C HIS A 109 0.14 11.15 5.16
N LEU A 110 -1.06 11.04 5.74
CA LEU A 110 -1.27 11.01 7.19
C LEU A 110 -0.59 9.79 7.83
N ILE A 111 -0.68 8.62 7.21
CA ILE A 111 0.04 7.42 7.65
C ILE A 111 1.56 7.65 7.61
N ALA A 112 2.09 8.24 6.53
CA ALA A 112 3.51 8.56 6.42
C ALA A 112 3.98 9.57 7.49
N MET A 113 3.16 10.57 7.81
CA MET A 113 3.46 11.52 8.89
C MET A 113 3.45 10.84 10.25
N VAL A 114 2.46 9.97 10.53
CA VAL A 114 2.42 9.18 11.78
C VAL A 114 3.62 8.24 11.87
N GLU A 115 4.10 7.70 10.75
CA GLU A 115 5.35 6.92 10.67
C GLU A 115 6.60 7.77 10.97
N GLU A 116 6.63 9.05 10.60
CA GLU A 116 7.70 9.99 10.94
C GLU A 116 7.67 10.36 12.43
N PHE A 117 6.48 10.58 13.01
CA PHE A 117 6.32 10.83 14.45
C PHE A 117 6.65 9.60 15.32
N LEU A 118 6.51 8.39 14.77
CA LEU A 118 6.95 7.14 15.41
C LEU A 118 8.47 7.05 15.59
N ASP A 119 9.25 7.80 14.81
CA ASP A 119 10.70 7.88 14.99
C ASP A 119 11.07 8.81 16.18
N GLU A 120 10.13 9.63 16.70
CA GLU A 120 10.38 10.61 17.77
C GLU A 120 9.71 10.33 19.12
N THR A 121 8.64 9.52 19.19
CA THR A 121 7.91 9.29 20.47
C THR A 121 7.48 7.84 20.71
N GLU A 122 7.96 7.23 21.79
CA GLU A 122 7.43 5.98 22.34
C GLU A 122 6.16 6.28 23.15
N SER A 123 4.98 6.05 22.59
CA SER A 123 3.73 6.11 23.36
C SER A 123 2.69 5.13 22.83
N ASP A 124 2.04 4.39 23.73
CA ASP A 124 0.92 3.47 23.47
C ASP A 124 -0.25 4.13 22.73
N GLU A 125 -0.34 5.47 22.76
CA GLU A 125 -1.31 6.25 21.99
C GLU A 125 -1.16 6.05 20.48
N ILE A 126 0.07 5.88 19.98
CA ILE A 126 0.32 5.74 18.54
C ILE A 126 -0.14 4.37 18.03
N THR A 127 0.02 3.32 18.84
CA THR A 127 -0.50 1.99 18.54
C THR A 127 -2.03 2.04 18.41
N SER A 128 -2.71 2.80 19.27
CA SER A 128 -4.17 2.99 19.20
C SER A 128 -4.62 3.78 17.96
N ILE A 129 -3.79 4.74 17.51
CA ILE A 129 -4.05 5.55 16.31
C ILE A 129 -3.87 4.70 15.06
N LEU A 130 -2.84 3.84 15.01
CA LEU A 130 -2.62 2.90 13.91
C LEU A 130 -3.75 1.87 13.79
N GLU A 131 -4.22 1.31 14.92
CA GLU A 131 -5.36 0.39 14.90
C GLU A 131 -6.66 1.09 14.47
N ARG A 132 -6.85 2.36 14.82
CA ARG A 132 -7.97 3.18 14.33
C ARG A 132 -7.87 3.46 12.84
N LEU A 133 -6.67 3.73 12.33
CA LEU A 133 -6.42 3.95 10.90
C LEU A 133 -6.64 2.66 10.09
N GLU A 134 -6.22 1.51 10.59
CA GLU A 134 -6.46 0.22 9.94
C GLU A 134 -7.96 -0.11 9.92
N LYS A 135 -8.70 0.15 11.00
CA LYS A 135 -10.17 0.02 11.01
C LYS A 135 -10.85 0.97 10.03
N PHE A 136 -10.32 2.18 9.86
CA PHE A 136 -10.79 3.14 8.87
C PHE A 136 -10.49 2.71 7.44
N GLU A 137 -9.31 2.15 7.16
CA GLU A 137 -8.97 1.59 5.83
C GLU A 137 -9.91 0.43 5.48
N ILE A 138 -10.22 -0.43 6.45
CA ILE A 138 -11.13 -1.57 6.28
C ILE A 138 -12.56 -1.09 6.02
N SER A 139 -13.07 -0.11 6.77
CA SER A 139 -14.42 0.42 6.56
C SER A 139 -14.55 1.15 5.22
N PHE A 140 -13.53 1.91 4.81
CA PHE A 140 -13.49 2.54 3.49
C PHE A 140 -13.44 1.53 2.35
N SER A 141 -12.65 0.45 2.52
CA SER A 141 -12.57 -0.64 1.55
C SER A 141 -13.89 -1.40 1.39
N GLN A 142 -14.75 -1.37 2.42
CA GLN A 142 -16.11 -1.93 2.35
C GLN A 142 -17.06 -0.99 1.62
N ILE A 143 -16.97 0.32 1.85
CA ILE A 143 -17.78 1.33 1.15
C ILE A 143 -17.46 1.34 -0.35
N LEU A 144 -16.18 1.22 -0.73
CA LEU A 144 -15.75 1.12 -2.13
C LEU A 144 -16.15 -0.19 -2.84
N LYS A 145 -16.55 -1.22 -2.09
CA LYS A 145 -17.04 -2.49 -2.64
C LYS A 145 -18.57 -2.58 -2.71
N SER A 146 -19.27 -1.63 -2.09
CA SER A 146 -20.73 -1.51 -2.13
C SER A 146 -21.16 -0.61 -3.29
#